data_AF-A0A968ILR7-F1
#
_entry.id   AF-A0A968ILR7-F1
#
_cell.length_a   1.000
_cell.length_b   1.000
_cell.length_c   1.000
_cell.angle_alpha   90.00
_cell.angle_beta   90.00
_cell.angle_gamma   90.00
#
_symmetry.space_group_name_H-M   'P 1'
#
loop_
_entity.id
_entity.type
_entity.pdbx_description
1 polymer ?
#
loop_
_entity_poly.entity_id
_entity_poly.type
_entity_poly.pdbx_seq_one_letter_code
_entity_poly.pdbx_strand_id
1 'polypeptide(L)'
;MPAKKYIVALTCEEREALESLTTTGKTAAYKLNHARILLKADINQDGGGWRDQDISDAFDISVSTIERVRQRFVEQSLEASLSRQTPSRTKPRLLDGEQEAQLIALACAETPEGQGRWSVRLLADQLVELGHVESISHETVRQTLKKNELKPWLQKCWVIPPKASGEFVYYMEDVLSVYTRPYDPRYPVVCFDETSKQLVLETQLPLPAQPGQMKCYDYEYERNGVCNLFMFSEPLAGWRHVEVTERRTKQDYAQQIKYLVDVRYPDAEWITIVHDQLNTHDPSALYETFEPQEAKRILDKLEIHYTPKHGSWLNMAEIELSVLARQSLDRRIPDQDSLKREVGAWEARRNTQSRTIDWQFTTEDARIKLKRLYPSILS
;
A
#
# COMPACT_ATOMS: atom_id res chain seq x y z
N MET A 1 42.46 -3.23 -50.44
CA MET A 1 41.49 -2.77 -49.43
C MET A 1 40.87 -1.47 -49.94
N PRO A 2 39.54 -1.29 -49.89
CA PRO A 2 38.94 -0.02 -50.29
C PRO A 2 39.46 1.12 -49.41
N ALA A 3 39.62 2.31 -49.99
CA ALA A 3 40.12 3.48 -49.27
C ALA A 3 39.17 3.85 -48.11
N LYS A 4 39.76 4.18 -46.94
CA LYS A 4 39.04 4.62 -45.75
C LYS A 4 38.25 5.91 -46.06
N LYS A 5 36.91 5.85 -46.05
CA LYS A 5 36.04 7.00 -46.36
C LYS A 5 36.03 8.10 -45.28
N TYR A 6 36.16 7.72 -44.01
CA TYR A 6 36.05 8.65 -42.86
C TYR A 6 37.33 8.65 -42.02
N ILE A 7 38.27 9.54 -42.33
CA ILE A 7 39.58 9.59 -41.67
C ILE A 7 39.46 10.32 -40.32
N VAL A 8 39.92 9.68 -39.24
CA VAL A 8 39.97 10.30 -37.91
C VAL A 8 41.31 11.01 -37.77
N ALA A 9 41.28 12.31 -37.56
CA ALA A 9 42.43 13.14 -37.24
C ALA A 9 42.08 13.92 -35.96
N LEU A 10 42.59 13.47 -34.81
CA LEU A 10 42.30 14.10 -33.53
C LEU A 10 43.19 15.34 -33.34
N THR A 11 42.61 16.40 -32.78
CA THR A 11 43.38 17.51 -32.22
C THR A 11 44.05 17.11 -30.89
N CYS A 12 45.04 17.88 -30.43
CA CYS A 12 45.70 17.64 -29.15
C CYS A 12 44.68 17.63 -27.99
N GLU A 13 43.73 18.56 -27.99
CA GLU A 13 42.68 18.67 -26.96
C GLU A 13 41.74 17.45 -26.96
N GLU A 14 41.30 17.00 -28.15
CA GLU A 14 40.43 15.82 -28.27
C GLU A 14 41.14 14.53 -27.87
N ARG A 15 42.42 14.41 -28.21
CA ARG A 15 43.27 13.27 -27.81
C ARG A 15 43.43 13.23 -26.29
N GLU A 16 43.79 14.34 -25.65
CA GLU A 16 43.92 14.42 -24.20
C GLU A 16 42.58 14.11 -23.50
N ALA A 17 41.46 14.60 -24.04
CA ALA A 17 40.12 14.31 -23.52
C ALA A 17 39.78 12.80 -23.61
N LEU A 18 40.13 12.15 -24.73
CA LEU A 18 39.91 10.72 -24.91
C LEU A 18 40.84 9.86 -24.04
N GLU A 19 42.11 10.23 -23.91
CA GLU A 19 43.07 9.55 -23.04
C GLU A 19 42.64 9.65 -21.58
N SER A 20 42.28 10.85 -21.12
CA SER A 20 41.70 11.08 -19.79
C SER A 20 40.43 10.24 -19.57
N LEU A 21 39.55 10.15 -20.57
CA LEU A 21 38.34 9.33 -20.48
C LEU A 21 38.63 7.83 -20.34
N THR A 22 39.77 7.35 -20.85
CA THR A 22 40.19 5.94 -20.73
C THR A 22 40.92 5.63 -19.42
N THR A 23 41.55 6.62 -18.78
CA THR A 23 42.30 6.46 -17.53
C THR A 23 41.51 6.81 -16.28
N THR A 24 40.44 7.60 -16.40
CA THR A 24 39.75 8.21 -15.26
C THR A 24 38.37 7.62 -15.02
N GLY A 25 38.12 7.13 -13.80
CA GLY A 25 36.79 6.93 -13.23
C GLY A 25 35.95 5.73 -13.74
N LYS A 26 34.67 5.70 -13.31
CA LYS A 26 33.65 4.72 -13.73
C LYS A 26 32.91 5.23 -14.97
N THR A 27 33.35 4.80 -16.16
CA THR A 27 32.71 5.14 -17.44
C THR A 27 32.03 3.92 -18.07
N ALA A 28 30.91 4.12 -18.77
CA ALA A 28 30.21 3.04 -19.45
C ALA A 28 31.09 2.36 -20.52
N ALA A 29 31.06 1.03 -20.59
CA ALA A 29 31.95 0.25 -21.45
C ALA A 29 31.88 0.63 -22.94
N TYR A 30 30.70 0.95 -23.47
CA TYR A 30 30.56 1.36 -24.87
C TYR A 30 31.29 2.68 -25.17
N LYS A 31 31.27 3.63 -24.22
CA LYS A 31 31.91 4.94 -24.34
C LYS A 31 33.44 4.80 -24.30
N LEU A 32 33.95 3.89 -23.46
CA LEU A 32 35.36 3.52 -23.44
C LEU A 32 35.82 2.85 -24.74
N ASN A 33 34.99 1.95 -25.28
CA ASN A 33 35.27 1.31 -26.56
C ASN A 33 35.29 2.32 -27.71
N HIS A 34 34.35 3.27 -27.75
CA HIS A 34 34.35 4.33 -28.76
C HIS A 34 35.59 5.23 -28.62
N ALA A 35 36.00 5.57 -27.39
CA ALA A 35 37.22 6.33 -27.15
C ALA A 35 38.48 5.60 -27.65
N ARG A 36 38.61 4.30 -27.33
CA ARG A 36 39.73 3.45 -27.79
C ARG A 36 39.77 3.32 -29.31
N ILE A 37 38.62 3.19 -29.95
CA ILE A 37 38.51 3.17 -31.42
C ILE A 37 39.07 4.46 -32.01
N LEU A 38 38.66 5.63 -31.51
CA LEU A 38 39.12 6.92 -32.04
C LEU A 38 40.62 7.13 -31.81
N LEU A 39 41.13 6.79 -30.62
CA LEU A 39 42.56 6.89 -30.31
C LEU A 39 43.43 6.00 -31.20
N LYS A 40 42.99 4.77 -31.52
CA LYS A 40 43.75 3.86 -32.40
C LYS A 40 43.55 4.15 -33.88
N ALA A 41 42.41 4.70 -34.27
CA ALA A 41 42.11 5.08 -35.64
C ALA A 41 42.73 6.42 -36.06
N ASP A 42 43.20 7.23 -35.10
CA ASP A 42 43.79 8.54 -35.35
C ASP A 42 45.06 8.46 -36.19
N ILE A 43 45.09 9.21 -37.29
CA ILE A 43 46.24 9.26 -38.20
C ILE A 43 47.39 10.11 -37.69
N ASN A 44 47.15 11.00 -36.72
CA ASN A 44 48.16 11.92 -36.19
C ASN A 44 49.13 11.28 -35.19
N GLN A 45 49.07 9.96 -34.96
CA GLN A 45 49.99 9.23 -34.09
C GLN A 45 51.30 8.85 -34.80
N ASP A 46 52.39 8.66 -34.04
CA ASP A 46 53.78 8.40 -34.52
C ASP A 46 53.97 7.08 -35.33
N GLY A 47 52.88 6.38 -35.68
CA GLY A 47 52.87 5.21 -36.57
C GLY A 47 51.69 5.19 -37.56
N GLY A 48 50.94 6.29 -37.67
CA GLY A 48 49.71 6.37 -38.45
C GLY A 48 48.55 5.55 -37.87
N GLY A 49 47.32 5.82 -38.29
CA GLY A 49 46.11 5.19 -37.74
C GLY A 49 45.99 3.70 -38.09
N TRP A 50 45.66 2.86 -37.11
CA TRP A 50 45.56 1.41 -37.27
C TRP A 50 44.49 1.01 -38.30
N ARG A 51 44.61 -0.17 -38.92
CA ARG A 51 43.54 -0.68 -39.81
C ARG A 51 42.36 -1.13 -38.96
N ASP A 52 41.16 -1.04 -39.51
CA ASP A 52 39.94 -1.37 -38.77
C ASP A 52 39.92 -2.84 -38.34
N GLN A 53 40.57 -3.74 -39.08
CA GLN A 53 40.79 -5.14 -38.68
C GLN A 53 41.70 -5.26 -37.46
N ASP A 54 42.81 -4.50 -37.41
CA ASP A 54 43.74 -4.54 -36.28
C ASP A 54 43.06 -4.01 -34.99
N ILE A 55 42.18 -3.01 -35.12
CA ILE A 55 41.36 -2.49 -34.01
C ILE A 55 40.29 -3.51 -33.61
N SER A 56 39.69 -4.21 -34.58
CA SER A 56 38.71 -5.27 -34.36
C SER A 56 39.30 -6.40 -33.52
N ASP A 57 40.47 -6.89 -33.92
CA ASP A 57 41.16 -8.00 -33.27
C ASP A 57 41.70 -7.62 -31.87
N ALA A 58 42.11 -6.36 -31.67
CA ALA A 58 42.65 -5.91 -30.39
C ALA A 58 41.59 -5.67 -29.30
N PHE A 59 40.34 -5.37 -29.68
CA PHE A 59 39.28 -5.01 -28.73
C PHE A 59 38.02 -5.88 -28.83
N ASP A 60 38.00 -6.90 -29.69
CA ASP A 60 36.84 -7.75 -29.98
C ASP A 60 35.59 -6.94 -30.42
N ILE A 61 35.81 -5.90 -31.23
CA ILE A 61 34.73 -5.00 -31.71
C ILE A 61 34.51 -5.22 -33.20
N SER A 62 33.24 -5.30 -33.65
CA SER A 62 32.94 -5.44 -35.07
C SER A 62 33.46 -4.25 -35.90
N VAL A 63 34.02 -4.54 -37.07
CA VAL A 63 34.45 -3.53 -38.06
C VAL A 63 33.32 -2.53 -38.38
N SER A 64 32.07 -3.00 -38.45
CA SER A 64 30.91 -2.13 -38.69
C SER A 64 30.66 -1.10 -37.59
N THR A 65 31.03 -1.40 -36.33
CA THR A 65 30.96 -0.45 -35.22
C THR A 65 32.07 0.59 -35.34
N ILE A 66 33.28 0.16 -35.68
CA ILE A 66 34.44 1.03 -35.88
C ILE A 66 34.17 2.05 -36.98
N GLU A 67 33.66 1.60 -38.12
CA GLU A 67 33.28 2.47 -39.24
C GLU A 67 32.22 3.50 -38.85
N ARG A 68 31.17 3.09 -38.10
CA ARG A 68 30.12 4.01 -37.62
C ARG A 68 30.64 5.03 -36.63
N VAL A 69 31.53 4.64 -35.72
CA VAL A 69 32.13 5.56 -34.73
C VAL A 69 32.98 6.60 -35.46
N ARG A 70 33.82 6.18 -36.41
CA ARG A 70 34.63 7.08 -37.25
C ARG A 70 33.76 8.01 -38.09
N GLN A 71 32.73 7.47 -38.74
CA GLN A 71 31.78 8.27 -39.51
C GLN A 71 31.13 9.35 -38.64
N ARG A 72 30.65 9.00 -37.44
CA ARG A 72 30.02 9.98 -36.53
C ARG A 72 30.98 11.04 -36.03
N PHE A 73 32.23 10.67 -35.75
CA PHE A 73 33.25 11.65 -35.38
C PHE A 73 33.45 12.67 -36.49
N VAL A 74 33.58 12.21 -37.74
CA VAL A 74 33.84 13.07 -38.91
C VAL A 74 32.61 13.88 -39.33
N GLU A 75 31.40 13.30 -39.32
CA GLU A 75 30.18 13.94 -39.80
C GLU A 75 29.44 14.79 -38.74
N GLN A 76 29.73 14.57 -37.45
CA GLN A 76 29.01 15.22 -36.35
C GLN A 76 29.98 15.87 -35.37
N SER A 77 30.48 15.12 -34.38
CA SER A 77 31.41 15.63 -33.36
C SER A 77 32.00 14.50 -32.49
N LEU A 78 33.02 14.83 -31.70
CA LEU A 78 33.56 13.96 -30.65
C LEU A 78 32.46 13.51 -29.67
N GLU A 79 31.64 14.42 -29.18
CA GLU A 79 30.58 14.10 -28.23
C GLU A 79 29.49 13.18 -28.83
N ALA A 80 29.11 13.42 -30.08
CA ALA A 80 28.15 12.59 -30.81
C ALA A 80 28.68 11.17 -31.07
N SER A 81 29.99 11.03 -31.31
CA SER A 81 30.64 9.73 -31.48
C SER A 81 30.70 8.92 -30.18
N LEU A 82 30.79 9.59 -29.02
CA LEU A 82 30.89 8.98 -27.69
C LEU A 82 29.52 8.69 -27.04
N SER A 83 28.45 9.30 -27.53
CA SER A 83 27.09 9.15 -26.98
C SER A 83 26.28 8.07 -27.70
N ARG A 84 25.27 7.52 -27.00
CA ARG A 84 24.33 6.58 -27.60
C ARG A 84 23.34 7.35 -28.48
N GLN A 85 23.14 6.88 -29.71
CA GLN A 85 22.15 7.47 -30.62
C GLN A 85 20.74 7.35 -30.02
N THR A 86 20.08 8.48 -29.82
CA THR A 86 18.66 8.51 -29.49
C THR A 86 17.87 8.08 -30.72
N PRO A 87 16.95 7.10 -30.62
CA PRO A 87 16.13 6.68 -31.76
C PRO A 87 15.34 7.89 -32.30
N SER A 88 15.42 8.15 -33.61
CA SER A 88 14.67 9.26 -34.25
C SER A 88 13.19 8.95 -34.46
N ARG A 89 12.78 7.69 -34.25
CA ARG A 89 11.38 7.27 -34.40
C ARG A 89 10.58 7.66 -33.16
N THR A 90 10.11 8.90 -33.14
CA THR A 90 8.97 9.28 -32.31
C THR A 90 7.72 8.77 -33.01
N LYS A 91 7.11 7.69 -32.51
CA LYS A 91 5.78 7.29 -32.99
C LYS A 91 4.80 8.45 -32.73
N PRO A 92 3.95 8.85 -33.69
CA PRO A 92 2.90 9.83 -33.42
C PRO A 92 2.04 9.32 -32.27
N ARG A 93 1.66 10.21 -31.36
CA ARG A 93 0.70 9.85 -30.31
C ARG A 93 -0.65 9.59 -30.99
N LEU A 94 -1.29 8.47 -30.62
CA LEU A 94 -2.59 8.10 -31.17
C LEU A 94 -3.73 8.95 -30.58
N LEU A 95 -3.50 9.52 -29.40
CA LEU A 95 -4.37 10.51 -28.78
C LEU A 95 -3.64 11.85 -28.77
N ASP A 96 -4.33 12.89 -29.22
CA ASP A 96 -3.90 14.27 -29.00
C ASP A 96 -4.27 14.73 -27.57
N GLY A 97 -3.87 15.94 -27.21
CA GLY A 97 -4.12 16.47 -25.87
C GLY A 97 -5.61 16.65 -25.52
N GLU A 98 -6.46 16.87 -26.52
CA GLU A 98 -7.90 17.04 -26.32
C GLU A 98 -8.58 15.68 -26.05
N GLN A 99 -8.24 14.67 -26.85
CA GLN A 99 -8.70 13.30 -26.68
C GLN A 99 -8.18 12.69 -25.36
N GLU A 100 -6.96 13.02 -24.95
CA GLU A 100 -6.44 12.66 -23.62
C GLU A 100 -7.29 13.29 -22.50
N ALA A 101 -7.67 14.56 -22.62
CA ALA A 101 -8.51 15.23 -21.62
C ALA A 101 -9.93 14.64 -21.56
N GLN A 102 -10.53 14.32 -22.71
CA GLN A 102 -11.84 13.66 -22.79
C GLN A 102 -11.81 12.27 -22.16
N LEU A 103 -10.74 11.48 -22.42
CA LEU A 103 -10.54 10.19 -21.77
C LEU A 103 -10.47 10.31 -20.24
N ILE A 104 -9.76 11.33 -19.73
CA ILE A 104 -9.65 11.57 -18.28
C ILE A 104 -10.99 11.99 -17.70
N ALA A 105 -11.71 12.90 -18.37
CA ALA A 105 -13.04 13.33 -17.95
C ALA A 105 -14.01 12.15 -17.87
N LEU A 106 -13.99 11.27 -18.87
CA LEU A 106 -14.79 10.05 -18.90
C LEU A 106 -14.40 9.09 -17.76
N ALA A 107 -13.11 8.88 -17.53
CA ALA A 107 -12.63 8.04 -16.42
C ALA A 107 -12.98 8.58 -15.03
N CYS A 108 -13.25 9.88 -14.91
CA CYS A 108 -13.74 10.54 -13.68
C CYS A 108 -15.27 10.56 -13.55
N ALA A 109 -16.00 10.28 -14.63
CA ALA A 109 -17.45 10.30 -14.65
C ALA A 109 -18.04 9.03 -14.02
N GLU A 110 -19.35 9.08 -13.74
CA GLU A 110 -20.10 7.88 -13.35
C GLU A 110 -20.06 6.84 -14.46
N THR A 111 -19.95 5.58 -14.06
CA THR A 111 -19.97 4.47 -15.01
C THR A 111 -21.35 4.29 -15.62
N PRO A 112 -21.44 3.76 -16.85
CA PRO A 112 -22.72 3.42 -17.45
C PRO A 112 -23.51 2.44 -16.58
N GLU A 113 -24.83 2.46 -16.74
CA GLU A 113 -25.74 1.57 -16.02
C GLU A 113 -25.30 0.09 -16.16
N GLY A 114 -25.31 -0.64 -15.05
CA GLY A 114 -24.88 -2.04 -15.00
C GLY A 114 -23.37 -2.26 -14.89
N GLN A 115 -22.54 -1.22 -14.96
CA GLN A 115 -21.09 -1.32 -14.76
C GLN A 115 -20.68 -0.75 -13.40
N GLY A 116 -20.06 -1.58 -12.55
CA GLY A 116 -19.57 -1.14 -11.24
C GLY A 116 -18.23 -0.38 -11.28
N ARG A 117 -17.52 -0.39 -12.40
CA ARG A 117 -16.23 0.31 -12.58
C ARG A 117 -15.88 0.51 -14.06
N TRP A 118 -15.11 1.55 -14.34
CA TRP A 118 -14.49 1.76 -15.65
C TRP A 118 -13.43 0.68 -15.92
N SER A 119 -13.67 -0.19 -16.90
CA SER A 119 -12.62 -1.02 -17.47
C SER A 119 -11.93 -0.28 -18.61
N VAL A 120 -10.66 -0.59 -18.87
CA VAL A 120 -9.90 0.03 -19.97
C VAL A 120 -10.56 -0.22 -21.34
N ARG A 121 -11.21 -1.38 -21.50
CA ARG A 121 -11.98 -1.70 -22.72
C ARG A 121 -13.26 -0.88 -22.80
N LEU A 122 -14.00 -0.78 -21.69
CA LEU A 122 -15.21 0.04 -21.62
C LEU A 122 -14.91 1.52 -21.92
N LEU A 123 -13.78 2.05 -21.44
CA LEU A 123 -13.34 3.40 -21.77
C LEU A 123 -12.98 3.55 -23.25
N ALA A 124 -12.32 2.56 -23.85
CA ALA A 124 -12.02 2.56 -25.28
C ALA A 124 -13.30 2.54 -26.12
N ASP A 125 -14.25 1.67 -25.76
CA ASP A 125 -15.54 1.52 -26.45
C ASP A 125 -16.37 2.82 -26.34
N GLN A 126 -16.43 3.41 -25.15
CA GLN A 126 -17.14 4.67 -24.92
C GLN A 126 -16.49 5.86 -25.63
N LEU A 127 -15.17 5.92 -25.73
CA LEU A 127 -14.49 6.96 -26.54
C LEU A 127 -14.84 6.86 -28.03
N VAL A 128 -15.03 5.64 -28.53
CA VAL A 128 -15.46 5.41 -29.92
C VAL A 128 -16.95 5.75 -30.07
N GLU A 129 -17.80 5.31 -29.14
CA GLU A 129 -19.25 5.57 -29.15
C GLU A 129 -19.58 7.06 -29.08
N LEU A 130 -18.84 7.82 -28.27
CA LEU A 130 -18.97 9.28 -28.15
C LEU A 130 -18.36 10.05 -29.33
N GLY A 131 -17.75 9.35 -30.29
CA GLY A 131 -17.18 9.95 -31.51
C GLY A 131 -15.87 10.71 -31.29
N HIS A 132 -15.18 10.51 -30.17
CA HIS A 132 -13.90 11.17 -29.88
C HIS A 132 -12.74 10.58 -30.69
N VAL A 133 -12.83 9.30 -31.06
CA VAL A 133 -11.86 8.56 -31.88
C VAL A 133 -12.56 7.54 -32.77
N GLU A 134 -12.07 7.33 -34.00
CA GLU A 134 -12.64 6.31 -34.89
C GLU A 134 -12.33 4.88 -34.42
N SER A 135 -11.14 4.68 -33.85
CA SER A 135 -10.74 3.43 -33.22
C SER A 135 -9.61 3.66 -32.23
N ILE A 136 -9.62 2.93 -31.12
CA ILE A 136 -8.55 3.01 -30.13
C ILE A 136 -8.29 1.65 -29.48
N SER A 137 -7.01 1.32 -29.30
CA SER A 137 -6.63 0.16 -28.53
C SER A 137 -6.77 0.44 -27.03
N HIS A 138 -7.31 -0.51 -26.28
CA HIS A 138 -7.30 -0.48 -24.82
C HIS A 138 -5.88 -0.28 -24.25
N GLU A 139 -4.81 -0.77 -24.91
CA GLU A 139 -3.45 -0.49 -24.43
C GLU A 139 -3.07 0.99 -24.56
N THR A 140 -3.58 1.71 -25.56
CA THR A 140 -3.40 3.16 -25.67
C THR A 140 -4.06 3.86 -24.49
N VAL A 141 -5.33 3.53 -24.19
CA VAL A 141 -6.06 4.05 -23.03
C VAL A 141 -5.29 3.79 -21.72
N ARG A 142 -4.84 2.55 -21.51
CA ARG A 142 -4.08 2.16 -20.31
C ARG A 142 -2.78 2.95 -20.18
N GLN A 143 -2.01 3.10 -21.25
CA GLN A 143 -0.72 3.81 -21.20
C GLN A 143 -0.92 5.31 -20.98
N THR A 144 -1.93 5.91 -21.61
CA THR A 144 -2.29 7.32 -21.41
C THR A 144 -2.69 7.58 -19.97
N LEU A 145 -3.61 6.79 -19.44
CA LEU A 145 -4.04 6.87 -18.05
C LEU A 145 -2.88 6.62 -17.07
N LYS A 146 -2.02 5.63 -17.32
CA LYS A 146 -0.87 5.32 -16.45
C LYS A 146 0.14 6.48 -16.37
N LYS A 147 0.33 7.22 -17.47
CA LYS A 147 1.23 8.38 -17.53
C LYS A 147 0.65 9.62 -16.86
N ASN A 148 -0.67 9.67 -16.69
CA ASN A 148 -1.33 10.80 -16.08
C ASN A 148 -1.08 10.84 -14.56
N GLU A 149 -1.05 12.05 -14.00
CA GLU A 149 -0.97 12.26 -12.56
C GLU A 149 -2.29 11.85 -11.88
N LEU A 150 -3.42 12.13 -12.53
CA LEU A 150 -4.73 11.75 -12.04
C LEU A 150 -4.99 10.27 -12.34
N LYS A 151 -5.32 9.52 -11.30
CA LYS A 151 -5.62 8.08 -11.37
C LYS A 151 -6.99 7.81 -10.75
N PRO A 152 -8.10 8.08 -11.48
CA PRO A 152 -9.46 8.03 -10.92
C PRO A 152 -9.85 6.66 -10.35
N TRP A 153 -9.24 5.57 -10.85
CA TRP A 153 -9.43 4.21 -10.33
C TRP A 153 -8.72 3.95 -9.00
N LEU A 154 -7.85 4.84 -8.53
CA LEU A 154 -7.27 4.75 -7.20
C LEU A 154 -8.22 5.38 -6.19
N GLN A 155 -8.97 4.54 -5.51
CA GLN A 155 -9.81 4.95 -4.41
C GLN A 155 -9.03 4.85 -3.09
N LYS A 156 -8.98 5.94 -2.33
CA LYS A 156 -8.65 5.88 -0.90
C LYS A 156 -9.97 6.01 -0.15
N CYS A 157 -10.33 4.96 0.59
CA CYS A 157 -11.40 5.08 1.57
C CYS A 157 -10.91 6.02 2.67
N TRP A 158 -11.59 7.14 2.83
CA TRP A 158 -11.44 8.00 4.00
C TRP A 158 -12.81 8.14 4.63
N VAL A 159 -12.84 8.24 5.95
CA VAL A 159 -14.06 8.62 6.66
C VAL A 159 -13.99 10.14 6.87
N ILE A 160 -14.89 10.90 6.25
CA ILE A 160 -15.04 12.33 6.52
C ILE A 160 -16.14 12.49 7.56
N PRO A 161 -15.82 12.87 8.81
CA PRO A 161 -16.83 13.28 9.76
C PRO A 161 -17.52 14.58 9.32
N PRO A 162 -18.68 14.93 9.89
CA PRO A 162 -19.34 16.19 9.59
C PRO A 162 -18.37 17.37 9.71
N LYS A 163 -18.37 18.27 8.72
CA LYS A 163 -17.49 19.46 8.74
C LYS A 163 -17.75 20.27 10.01
N ALA A 164 -16.69 20.72 10.68
CA ALA A 164 -16.76 21.57 11.87
C ALA A 164 -17.59 20.98 13.04
N SER A 165 -17.53 19.66 13.27
CA SER A 165 -18.21 19.02 14.40
C SER A 165 -17.42 19.15 15.69
N GLY A 166 -17.90 19.97 16.62
CA GLY A 166 -17.33 20.08 17.98
C GLY A 166 -17.41 18.76 18.76
N GLU A 167 -18.48 17.98 18.56
CA GLU A 167 -18.63 16.64 19.16
C GLU A 167 -17.54 15.68 18.68
N PHE A 168 -17.24 15.67 17.37
CA PHE A 168 -16.17 14.83 16.82
C PHE A 168 -14.81 15.19 17.44
N VAL A 169 -14.52 16.50 17.51
CA VAL A 169 -13.24 16.99 18.05
C VAL A 169 -13.11 16.65 19.53
N TYR A 170 -14.18 16.79 20.32
CA TYR A 170 -14.19 16.44 21.73
C TYR A 170 -13.80 14.98 21.95
N TYR A 171 -14.53 14.03 21.34
CA TYR A 171 -14.23 12.60 21.50
C TYR A 171 -12.87 12.20 20.91
N MET A 172 -12.44 12.84 19.81
CA MET A 172 -11.12 12.61 19.25
C MET A 172 -10.02 13.03 20.22
N GLU A 173 -10.02 14.26 20.72
CA GLU A 173 -8.99 14.74 21.64
C GLU A 173 -9.03 14.00 22.98
N ASP A 174 -10.22 13.61 23.46
CA ASP A 174 -10.41 12.79 24.64
C ASP A 174 -9.70 11.43 24.52
N VAL A 175 -9.97 10.66 23.46
CA VAL A 175 -9.28 9.38 23.20
C VAL A 175 -7.77 9.56 23.01
N LEU A 176 -7.34 10.59 22.28
CA LEU A 176 -5.92 10.87 22.10
C LEU A 176 -5.23 11.22 23.43
N SER A 177 -5.93 11.89 24.36
CA SER A 177 -5.41 12.17 25.69
C SER A 177 -5.21 10.88 26.50
N VAL A 178 -6.12 9.91 26.38
CA VAL A 178 -6.00 8.60 27.02
C VAL A 178 -4.76 7.86 26.51
N TYR A 179 -4.54 7.86 25.20
CA TYR A 179 -3.40 7.16 24.58
C TYR A 179 -2.03 7.77 24.89
N THR A 180 -1.97 8.99 25.43
CA THR A 180 -0.70 9.60 25.88
C THR A 180 -0.38 9.32 27.35
N ARG A 181 -1.28 8.67 28.10
CA ARG A 181 -1.06 8.29 29.50
C ARG A 181 0.08 7.26 29.59
N PRO A 182 0.98 7.36 30.58
CA PRO A 182 2.02 6.35 30.79
C PRO A 182 1.39 5.02 31.21
N TYR A 183 2.10 3.93 30.95
CA TYR A 183 1.66 2.61 31.40
C TYR A 183 1.67 2.51 32.94
N ASP A 184 0.52 2.21 33.54
CA ASP A 184 0.39 1.83 34.95
C ASP A 184 -0.53 0.60 35.04
N PRO A 185 -0.05 -0.55 35.55
CA PRO A 185 -0.85 -1.77 35.65
C PRO A 185 -2.03 -1.66 36.63
N ARG A 186 -2.07 -0.65 37.52
CA ARG A 186 -3.24 -0.38 38.38
C ARG A 186 -4.36 0.35 37.65
N TYR A 187 -4.02 0.98 36.53
CA TYR A 187 -4.91 1.79 35.70
C TYR A 187 -4.77 1.39 34.21
N PRO A 188 -5.04 0.11 33.86
CA PRO A 188 -4.85 -0.39 32.51
C PRO A 188 -5.75 0.34 31.50
N VAL A 189 -5.21 0.62 30.32
CA VAL A 189 -5.93 1.17 29.17
C VAL A 189 -6.21 0.04 28.18
N VAL A 190 -7.48 -0.30 28.01
CA VAL A 190 -7.96 -1.41 27.19
C VAL A 190 -8.83 -0.88 26.07
N CYS A 191 -8.48 -1.19 24.83
CA CYS A 191 -9.31 -0.97 23.67
C CYS A 191 -10.23 -2.17 23.47
N PHE A 192 -11.50 -1.93 23.17
CA PHE A 192 -12.49 -2.96 22.92
C PHE A 192 -13.17 -2.73 21.57
N ASP A 193 -13.31 -3.79 20.80
CA ASP A 193 -14.02 -3.79 19.52
C ASP A 193 -14.48 -5.21 19.17
N GLU A 194 -15.20 -5.35 18.07
CA GLU A 194 -15.77 -6.61 17.63
C GLU A 194 -15.78 -6.75 16.11
N THR A 195 -15.76 -8.00 15.65
CA THR A 195 -15.95 -8.30 14.23
C THR A 195 -16.80 -9.55 14.04
N SER A 196 -17.28 -9.77 12.82
CA SER A 196 -18.01 -10.99 12.47
C SER A 196 -17.21 -11.83 11.49
N LYS A 197 -17.30 -13.15 11.64
CA LYS A 197 -16.71 -14.12 10.72
C LYS A 197 -17.80 -15.04 10.20
N GLN A 198 -18.00 -15.01 8.89
CA GLN A 198 -18.80 -16.02 8.22
C GLN A 198 -18.10 -17.38 8.27
N LEU A 199 -18.82 -18.39 8.74
CA LEU A 199 -18.37 -19.78 8.75
C LEU A 199 -18.68 -20.43 7.41
N VAL A 200 -17.68 -21.09 6.85
CA VAL A 200 -17.72 -21.68 5.51
C VAL A 200 -17.07 -23.05 5.58
N LEU A 201 -17.86 -24.09 5.27
CA LEU A 201 -17.43 -25.47 5.18
C LEU A 201 -16.98 -25.78 3.74
N GLU A 202 -15.86 -26.49 3.62
CA GLU A 202 -15.43 -27.07 2.35
C GLU A 202 -16.22 -28.36 2.09
N THR A 203 -16.88 -28.45 0.93
CA THR A 203 -17.62 -29.64 0.51
C THR A 203 -16.71 -30.75 -0.04
N GLN A 204 -15.49 -30.38 -0.47
CA GLN A 204 -14.48 -31.29 -1.01
C GLN A 204 -13.09 -30.96 -0.43
N LEU A 205 -12.27 -32.00 -0.21
CA LEU A 205 -10.91 -31.85 0.28
C LEU A 205 -10.01 -31.21 -0.81
N PRO A 206 -9.34 -30.08 -0.53
CA PRO A 206 -8.43 -29.45 -1.48
C PRO A 206 -7.24 -30.36 -1.81
N LEU A 207 -6.86 -30.44 -3.08
CA LEU A 207 -5.64 -31.14 -3.49
C LEU A 207 -4.42 -30.26 -3.19
N PRO A 208 -3.41 -30.76 -2.45
CA PRO A 208 -2.23 -29.98 -2.11
C PRO A 208 -1.42 -29.60 -3.36
N ALA A 209 -0.69 -28.49 -3.27
CA ALA A 209 0.23 -28.11 -4.34
C ALA A 209 1.38 -29.12 -4.45
N GLN A 210 1.81 -29.40 -5.68
CA GLN A 210 2.98 -30.22 -6.00
C GLN A 210 3.85 -29.47 -7.03
N PRO A 211 5.14 -29.79 -7.21
CA PRO A 211 5.96 -29.16 -8.25
C PRO A 211 5.29 -29.23 -9.62
N GLY A 212 4.94 -28.07 -10.21
CA GLY A 212 4.22 -27.96 -11.48
C GLY A 212 2.69 -28.02 -11.39
N GLN A 213 2.11 -28.21 -10.20
CA GLN A 213 0.66 -28.21 -9.97
C GLN A 213 0.29 -27.26 -8.84
N MET A 214 -0.57 -26.30 -9.13
CA MET A 214 -1.11 -25.37 -8.13
C MET A 214 -2.04 -26.12 -7.18
N LYS A 215 -2.20 -25.60 -5.95
CA LYS A 215 -3.23 -26.09 -5.03
C LYS A 215 -4.61 -25.95 -5.68
N CYS A 216 -5.39 -27.02 -5.72
CA CYS A 216 -6.74 -27.00 -6.27
C CYS A 216 -7.75 -26.89 -5.13
N TYR A 217 -8.65 -25.91 -5.24
CA TYR A 217 -9.79 -25.74 -4.34
C TYR A 217 -11.06 -25.91 -5.14
N ASP A 218 -12.05 -26.55 -4.52
CA ASP A 218 -13.39 -26.57 -5.07
C ASP A 218 -14.08 -25.21 -4.85
N TYR A 219 -14.78 -24.76 -5.88
CA TYR A 219 -15.57 -23.54 -5.83
C TYR A 219 -16.83 -23.74 -4.98
N GLU A 220 -17.32 -24.98 -4.85
CA GLU A 220 -18.46 -25.31 -4.00
C GLU A 220 -18.09 -25.16 -2.51
N TYR A 221 -19.03 -24.60 -1.75
CA TYR A 221 -18.90 -24.42 -0.31
C TYR A 221 -20.27 -24.35 0.34
N GLU A 222 -20.33 -24.71 1.62
CA GLU A 222 -21.55 -24.60 2.42
C GLU A 222 -21.40 -23.45 3.43
N ARG A 223 -22.45 -22.61 3.54
CA ARG A 223 -22.48 -21.49 4.50
C ARG A 223 -23.01 -21.99 5.83
N ASN A 224 -22.17 -21.96 6.87
CA ASN A 224 -22.51 -22.50 8.18
C ASN A 224 -22.76 -21.41 9.23
N GLY A 225 -23.45 -20.34 8.82
CA GLY A 225 -23.77 -19.20 9.69
C GLY A 225 -22.62 -18.19 9.85
N VAL A 226 -22.74 -17.37 10.90
CA VAL A 226 -21.82 -16.27 11.22
C VAL A 226 -21.59 -16.30 12.73
N CYS A 227 -20.33 -16.12 13.15
CA CYS A 227 -19.99 -15.91 14.55
C CYS A 227 -19.52 -14.47 14.78
N ASN A 228 -19.66 -13.99 16.00
CA ASN A 228 -19.08 -12.75 16.48
C ASN A 228 -17.76 -13.02 17.22
N LEU A 229 -16.84 -12.08 17.14
CA LEU A 229 -15.56 -12.10 17.82
C LEU A 229 -15.40 -10.78 18.58
N PHE A 230 -15.46 -10.82 19.90
CA PHE A 230 -15.10 -9.69 20.75
C PHE A 230 -13.58 -9.64 20.93
N MET A 231 -12.98 -8.47 20.83
CA MET A 231 -11.55 -8.23 20.95
C MET A 231 -11.29 -7.22 22.06
N PHE A 232 -10.53 -7.63 23.07
CA PHE A 232 -9.83 -6.73 23.97
C PHE A 232 -8.37 -6.61 23.53
N SER A 233 -7.83 -5.40 23.55
CA SER A 233 -6.41 -5.12 23.33
C SER A 233 -5.92 -4.13 24.38
N GLU A 234 -4.88 -4.48 25.13
CA GLU A 234 -4.15 -3.54 26.01
C GLU A 234 -2.85 -3.17 25.29
N PRO A 235 -2.80 -2.01 24.59
CA PRO A 235 -1.73 -1.71 23.64
C PRO A 235 -0.34 -1.65 24.27
N LEU A 236 -0.24 -1.06 25.47
CA LEU A 236 1.02 -0.81 26.17
C LEU A 236 1.57 -2.04 26.90
N ALA A 237 0.71 -2.88 27.46
CA ALA A 237 1.14 -4.19 27.98
C ALA A 237 1.43 -5.18 26.86
N GLY A 238 0.96 -4.87 25.64
CA GLY A 238 0.93 -5.80 24.53
C GLY A 238 0.22 -7.06 24.99
N TRP A 239 -1.05 -6.95 25.37
CA TRP A 239 -1.96 -8.06 25.69
C TRP A 239 -3.20 -7.97 24.80
N ARG A 240 -3.79 -9.12 24.47
CA ARG A 240 -5.09 -9.18 23.81
C ARG A 240 -5.85 -10.42 24.20
N HIS A 241 -7.16 -10.35 24.05
CA HIS A 241 -8.07 -11.47 24.27
C HIS A 241 -9.19 -11.45 23.24
N VAL A 242 -9.53 -12.62 22.70
CA VAL A 242 -10.60 -12.76 21.71
C VAL A 242 -11.60 -13.81 22.13
N GLU A 243 -12.85 -13.40 22.33
CA GLU A 243 -13.95 -14.30 22.69
C GLU A 243 -14.87 -14.52 21.49
N VAL A 244 -15.17 -15.79 21.19
CA VAL A 244 -15.99 -16.18 20.03
C VAL A 244 -17.40 -16.55 20.46
N THR A 245 -18.35 -15.69 20.14
CA THR A 245 -19.77 -15.85 20.49
C THR A 245 -20.63 -16.13 19.26
N GLU A 246 -21.79 -16.76 19.47
CA GLU A 246 -22.77 -16.94 18.39
C GLU A 246 -23.44 -15.63 17.99
N ARG A 247 -23.65 -14.74 18.97
CA ARG A 247 -24.41 -13.50 18.83
C ARG A 247 -23.65 -12.33 19.45
N ARG A 248 -24.20 -11.16 19.17
CA ARG A 248 -23.66 -9.86 19.55
C ARG A 248 -24.76 -9.05 20.21
N THR A 249 -25.09 -9.41 21.44
CA THR A 249 -26.15 -8.77 22.23
C THR A 249 -25.57 -7.88 23.33
N LYS A 250 -26.42 -7.01 23.91
CA LYS A 250 -26.08 -6.25 25.12
C LYS A 250 -25.66 -7.16 26.28
N GLN A 251 -26.29 -8.34 26.40
CA GLN A 251 -25.94 -9.32 27.43
C GLN A 251 -24.55 -9.91 27.18
N ASP A 252 -24.21 -10.24 25.94
CA ASP A 252 -22.87 -10.74 25.59
C ASP A 252 -21.81 -9.68 25.91
N TYR A 253 -22.05 -8.42 25.54
CA TYR A 253 -21.19 -7.29 25.91
C TYR A 253 -21.01 -7.17 27.43
N ALA A 254 -22.10 -7.17 28.20
CA ALA A 254 -22.04 -7.09 29.66
C ALA A 254 -21.22 -8.23 30.28
N GLN A 255 -21.31 -9.45 29.74
CA GLN A 255 -20.48 -10.58 30.16
C GLN A 255 -18.99 -10.36 29.84
N GLN A 256 -18.66 -9.77 28.69
CA GLN A 256 -17.27 -9.44 28.34
C GLN A 256 -16.68 -8.39 29.30
N ILE A 257 -17.46 -7.36 29.63
CA ILE A 257 -17.03 -6.33 30.60
C ILE A 257 -16.85 -6.95 31.99
N LYS A 258 -17.76 -7.83 32.42
CA LYS A 258 -17.62 -8.57 33.68
C LYS A 258 -16.35 -9.43 33.69
N TYR A 259 -16.05 -10.15 32.61
CA TYR A 259 -14.80 -10.91 32.46
C TYR A 259 -13.57 -10.01 32.63
N LEU A 260 -13.57 -8.83 31.99
CA LEU A 260 -12.47 -7.88 32.09
C LEU A 260 -12.22 -7.44 33.55
N VAL A 261 -13.31 -7.13 34.28
CA VAL A 261 -13.27 -6.64 35.66
C VAL A 261 -12.89 -7.73 36.67
N ASP A 262 -13.44 -8.93 36.53
CA ASP A 262 -13.34 -9.98 37.54
C ASP A 262 -12.22 -10.99 37.29
N VAL A 263 -11.90 -11.24 36.01
CA VAL A 263 -10.92 -12.27 35.64
C VAL A 263 -9.60 -11.64 35.23
N ARG A 264 -9.62 -10.65 34.34
CA ARG A 264 -8.39 -10.05 33.82
C ARG A 264 -7.76 -9.06 34.80
N TYR A 265 -8.55 -8.15 35.37
CA TYR A 265 -8.05 -7.11 36.27
C TYR A 265 -8.81 -7.07 37.61
N PRO A 266 -8.84 -8.16 38.40
CA PRO A 266 -9.50 -8.17 39.71
C PRO A 266 -8.90 -7.14 40.69
N ASP A 267 -7.59 -6.89 40.60
CA ASP A 267 -6.86 -6.03 41.55
C ASP A 267 -6.59 -4.60 41.04
N ALA A 268 -7.01 -4.26 39.81
CA ALA A 268 -6.88 -2.89 39.32
C ALA A 268 -7.78 -1.94 40.12
N GLU A 269 -7.33 -0.70 40.32
CA GLU A 269 -8.13 0.33 41.01
C GLU A 269 -9.29 0.78 40.12
N TRP A 270 -9.02 1.00 38.83
CA TRP A 270 -10.03 1.16 37.77
C TRP A 270 -9.44 0.69 36.43
N ILE A 271 -10.28 0.59 35.40
CA ILE A 271 -9.91 0.13 34.07
C ILE A 271 -10.42 1.17 33.07
N THR A 272 -9.51 1.77 32.30
CA THR A 272 -9.89 2.68 31.23
C THR A 272 -10.26 1.86 30.00
N ILE A 273 -11.49 1.97 29.50
CA ILE A 273 -11.94 1.29 28.29
C ILE A 273 -12.17 2.29 27.17
N VAL A 274 -11.57 2.05 26.00
CA VAL A 274 -11.80 2.80 24.76
C VAL A 274 -12.55 1.91 23.78
N HIS A 275 -13.74 2.32 23.33
CA HIS A 275 -14.49 1.61 22.29
C HIS A 275 -15.35 2.55 21.42
N ASP A 276 -16.02 2.00 20.41
CA ASP A 276 -16.92 2.78 19.56
C ASP A 276 -18.28 3.06 20.22
N GLN A 277 -19.03 3.97 19.60
CA GLN A 277 -20.38 4.36 20.03
C GLN A 277 -21.45 3.44 19.44
N LEU A 278 -21.28 2.13 19.63
CA LEU A 278 -22.29 1.16 19.23
C LEU A 278 -23.41 1.09 20.28
N ASN A 279 -24.65 0.84 19.83
CA ASN A 279 -25.83 0.76 20.70
C ASN A 279 -25.77 -0.36 21.75
N THR A 280 -24.90 -1.35 21.56
CA THR A 280 -24.64 -2.44 22.50
C THR A 280 -23.64 -2.04 23.58
N HIS A 281 -22.77 -1.07 23.32
CA HIS A 281 -21.70 -0.63 24.22
C HIS A 281 -22.18 0.47 25.18
N ASP A 282 -23.37 0.28 25.74
CA ASP A 282 -23.99 1.22 26.66
C ASP A 282 -23.90 0.67 28.10
N PRO A 283 -23.47 1.47 29.10
CA PRO A 283 -23.44 1.04 30.50
C PRO A 283 -24.77 0.48 31.03
N SER A 284 -25.91 0.90 30.47
CA SER A 284 -27.22 0.33 30.78
C SER A 284 -27.29 -1.18 30.50
N ALA A 285 -26.49 -1.69 29.56
CA ALA A 285 -26.41 -3.13 29.29
C ALA A 285 -26.02 -3.93 30.53
N LEU A 286 -25.21 -3.37 31.44
CA LEU A 286 -24.87 -4.00 32.72
C LEU A 286 -26.12 -4.13 33.62
N TYR A 287 -26.95 -3.10 33.69
CA TYR A 287 -28.20 -3.11 34.47
C TYR A 287 -29.31 -3.95 33.84
N GLU A 288 -29.29 -4.12 32.53
CA GLU A 288 -30.19 -5.04 31.82
C GLU A 288 -29.78 -6.51 32.00
N THR A 289 -28.54 -6.78 32.41
CA THR A 289 -27.96 -8.14 32.46
C THR A 289 -27.71 -8.65 33.87
N PHE A 290 -27.35 -7.78 34.81
CA PHE A 290 -26.98 -8.14 36.18
C PHE A 290 -27.87 -7.43 37.21
N GLU A 291 -27.90 -7.99 38.43
CA GLU A 291 -28.53 -7.33 39.57
C GLU A 291 -27.92 -5.94 39.79
N PRO A 292 -28.71 -4.92 40.19
CA PRO A 292 -28.24 -3.53 40.27
C PRO A 292 -26.97 -3.32 41.09
N GLN A 293 -26.78 -4.08 42.17
CA GLN A 293 -25.58 -4.02 43.00
C GLN A 293 -24.34 -4.50 42.24
N GLU A 294 -24.48 -5.57 41.46
CA GLU A 294 -23.40 -6.15 40.66
C GLU A 294 -23.08 -5.26 39.45
N ALA A 295 -24.10 -4.77 38.75
CA ALA A 295 -23.94 -3.83 37.64
C ALA A 295 -23.18 -2.57 38.08
N LYS A 296 -23.56 -2.00 39.25
CA LYS A 296 -22.89 -0.83 39.82
C LYS A 296 -21.44 -1.13 40.24
N ARG A 297 -21.18 -2.28 40.86
CA ARG A 297 -19.83 -2.71 41.24
C ARG A 297 -18.90 -2.79 40.02
N ILE A 298 -19.38 -3.37 38.93
CA ILE A 298 -18.63 -3.46 37.67
C ILE A 298 -18.38 -2.07 37.12
N LEU A 299 -19.44 -1.25 36.99
CA LEU A 299 -19.34 0.09 36.41
C LEU A 299 -18.43 1.03 37.20
N ASP A 300 -18.41 0.92 38.53
CA ASP A 300 -17.55 1.74 39.41
C ASP A 300 -16.06 1.49 39.22
N LYS A 301 -15.69 0.40 38.55
CA LYS A 301 -14.32 0.08 38.20
C LYS A 301 -13.95 0.57 36.80
N LEU A 302 -14.84 1.22 36.05
CA LEU A 302 -14.63 1.55 34.64
C LEU A 302 -14.55 3.06 34.41
N GLU A 303 -13.55 3.48 33.65
CA GLU A 303 -13.47 4.80 33.03
C GLU A 303 -13.69 4.61 31.52
N ILE A 304 -14.85 5.01 31.00
CA ILE A 304 -15.25 4.70 29.62
C ILE A 304 -15.02 5.93 28.72
N HIS A 305 -14.29 5.72 27.64
CA HIS A 305 -14.05 6.69 26.58
C HIS A 305 -14.56 6.17 25.24
N TYR A 306 -15.21 7.06 24.49
CA TYR A 306 -15.82 6.70 23.22
C TYR A 306 -15.05 7.32 22.06
N THR A 307 -14.76 6.52 21.05
CA THR A 307 -14.31 7.08 19.77
C THR A 307 -15.45 7.92 19.14
N PRO A 308 -15.12 8.99 18.40
CA PRO A 308 -16.14 9.79 17.74
C PRO A 308 -16.90 8.96 16.70
N LYS A 309 -18.19 9.30 16.49
CA LYS A 309 -18.94 8.78 15.34
C LYS A 309 -18.17 9.10 14.06
N HIS A 310 -18.08 8.12 13.15
CA HIS A 310 -17.23 8.22 11.95
C HIS A 310 -15.72 8.34 12.24
N GLY A 311 -15.27 7.92 13.41
CA GLY A 311 -13.87 7.95 13.84
C GLY A 311 -13.38 6.66 14.48
N SER A 312 -13.99 5.53 14.11
CA SER A 312 -13.67 4.20 14.66
C SER A 312 -12.20 3.80 14.40
N TRP A 313 -11.56 4.35 13.36
CA TRP A 313 -10.13 4.22 13.08
C TRP A 313 -9.19 4.68 14.22
N LEU A 314 -9.71 5.42 15.21
CA LEU A 314 -8.99 5.77 16.45
C LEU A 314 -8.96 4.62 17.47
N ASN A 315 -9.81 3.61 17.33
CA ASN A 315 -9.84 2.46 18.22
C ASN A 315 -8.68 1.51 17.88
N MET A 316 -7.71 1.34 18.79
CA MET A 316 -6.57 0.47 18.51
C MET A 316 -6.95 -1.01 18.42
N ALA A 317 -8.11 -1.42 18.93
CA ALA A 317 -8.60 -2.78 18.77
C ALA A 317 -8.89 -3.13 17.29
N GLU A 318 -9.26 -2.16 16.44
CA GLU A 318 -9.41 -2.37 14.99
C GLU A 318 -8.09 -2.82 14.34
N ILE A 319 -6.95 -2.34 14.84
CA ILE A 319 -5.62 -2.73 14.35
C ILE A 319 -5.40 -4.22 14.62
N GLU A 320 -5.71 -4.69 15.84
CA GLU A 320 -5.58 -6.11 16.19
C GLU A 320 -6.58 -6.99 15.44
N LEU A 321 -7.82 -6.53 15.25
CA LEU A 321 -8.81 -7.22 14.41
C LEU A 321 -8.31 -7.36 12.96
N SER A 322 -7.72 -6.31 12.39
CA SER A 322 -7.10 -6.36 11.05
C SER A 322 -5.95 -7.37 10.98
N VAL A 323 -5.12 -7.45 12.02
CA VAL A 323 -4.03 -8.43 12.08
C VAL A 323 -4.58 -9.85 12.21
N LEU A 324 -5.55 -10.07 13.10
CA LEU A 324 -6.23 -11.36 13.26
C LEU A 324 -6.85 -11.82 11.94
N ALA A 325 -7.55 -10.92 11.25
CA ALA A 325 -8.18 -11.20 9.96
C ALA A 325 -7.15 -11.69 8.94
N ARG A 326 -6.04 -10.96 8.77
CA ARG A 326 -4.99 -11.30 7.80
C ARG A 326 -4.17 -12.53 8.16
N GLN A 327 -3.97 -12.81 9.45
CA GLN A 327 -3.07 -13.87 9.89
C GLN A 327 -3.76 -15.20 10.18
N SER A 328 -5.04 -15.18 10.58
CA SER A 328 -5.74 -16.39 11.01
C SER A 328 -7.08 -16.61 10.30
N LEU A 329 -7.82 -15.53 10.03
CA LEU A 329 -9.20 -15.65 9.53
C LEU A 329 -9.32 -15.60 7.99
N ASP A 330 -8.26 -15.30 7.24
CA ASP A 330 -8.27 -15.26 5.76
C ASP A 330 -8.24 -16.68 5.15
N ARG A 331 -9.21 -17.49 5.55
CA ARG A 331 -9.47 -18.86 5.08
C ARG A 331 -10.91 -19.27 5.39
N ARG A 332 -11.33 -20.40 4.83
CA ARG A 332 -12.59 -21.09 5.18
C ARG A 332 -12.44 -21.73 6.56
N ILE A 333 -13.42 -21.49 7.44
CA ILE A 333 -13.47 -22.05 8.79
C ILE A 333 -14.88 -22.64 8.95
N PRO A 334 -15.00 -23.96 9.14
CA PRO A 334 -16.28 -24.64 8.98
C PRO A 334 -17.26 -24.41 10.13
N ASP A 335 -16.77 -24.29 11.35
CA ASP A 335 -17.59 -24.28 12.57
C ASP A 335 -16.99 -23.40 13.67
N GLN A 336 -17.77 -23.13 14.71
CA GLN A 336 -17.37 -22.26 15.81
C GLN A 336 -16.23 -22.84 16.66
N ASP A 337 -16.17 -24.16 16.85
CA ASP A 337 -15.12 -24.80 17.64
C ASP A 337 -13.77 -24.71 16.92
N SER A 338 -13.77 -24.91 15.60
CA SER A 338 -12.62 -24.65 14.74
C SER A 338 -12.19 -23.19 14.81
N LEU A 339 -13.14 -22.24 14.79
CA LEU A 339 -12.83 -20.82 14.95
C LEU A 339 -12.19 -20.52 16.31
N LYS A 340 -12.75 -21.04 17.41
CA LYS A 340 -12.21 -20.89 18.77
C LYS A 340 -10.78 -21.43 18.88
N ARG A 341 -10.50 -22.60 18.33
CA ARG A 341 -9.13 -23.18 18.35
C ARG A 341 -8.12 -22.30 17.63
N GLU A 342 -8.47 -21.81 16.44
CA GLU A 342 -7.58 -21.02 15.60
C GLU A 342 -7.33 -19.62 16.16
N VAL A 343 -8.38 -19.00 16.71
CA VAL A 343 -8.29 -17.72 17.43
C VAL A 343 -7.46 -17.88 18.69
N GLY A 344 -7.71 -18.91 19.50
CA GLY A 344 -6.96 -19.17 20.73
C GLY A 344 -5.46 -19.44 20.47
N ALA A 345 -5.13 -20.21 19.43
CA ALA A 345 -3.74 -20.43 19.03
C ALA A 345 -3.06 -19.13 18.55
N TRP A 346 -3.79 -18.28 17.81
CA TRP A 346 -3.29 -16.99 17.37
C TRP A 346 -3.07 -16.03 18.56
N GLU A 347 -4.03 -15.95 19.48
CA GLU A 347 -3.98 -15.13 20.69
C GLU A 347 -2.78 -15.52 21.55
N ALA A 348 -2.64 -16.81 21.88
CA ALA A 348 -1.54 -17.31 22.70
C ALA A 348 -0.18 -16.93 22.10
N ARG A 349 0.01 -17.14 20.80
CA ARG A 349 1.26 -16.79 20.09
C ARG A 349 1.54 -15.28 20.12
N ARG A 350 0.53 -14.43 19.90
CA ARG A 350 0.69 -12.96 19.97
C ARG A 350 0.99 -12.50 21.40
N ASN A 351 0.31 -13.08 22.39
CA ASN A 351 0.53 -12.88 23.83
C ASN A 351 1.96 -13.22 24.24
N THR A 352 2.51 -14.36 23.82
CA THR A 352 3.91 -14.72 24.11
C THR A 352 4.93 -13.76 23.50
N GLN A 353 4.61 -13.13 22.37
CA GLN A 353 5.51 -12.18 21.71
C GLN A 353 5.44 -10.76 22.30
N SER A 354 4.53 -10.49 23.25
CA SER A 354 4.31 -9.17 23.85
C SER A 354 4.29 -8.03 22.83
N ARG A 355 3.64 -8.26 21.68
CA ARG A 355 3.55 -7.25 20.62
C ARG A 355 2.72 -6.08 21.11
N THR A 356 3.33 -4.90 21.18
CA THR A 356 2.70 -3.63 21.48
C THR A 356 2.28 -2.90 20.20
N ILE A 357 1.46 -1.87 20.37
CA ILE A 357 1.08 -0.95 19.28
C ILE A 357 1.86 0.35 19.49
N ASP A 358 2.67 0.73 18.50
CA ASP A 358 3.36 2.03 18.48
C ASP A 358 2.43 3.09 17.87
N TRP A 359 1.67 3.76 18.73
CA TRP A 359 0.75 4.82 18.31
C TRP A 359 1.45 6.18 18.26
N GLN A 360 1.47 6.80 17.09
CA GLN A 360 2.23 8.04 16.86
C GLN A 360 1.35 9.28 16.61
N PHE A 361 0.03 9.12 16.50
CA PHE A 361 -0.86 10.22 16.18
C PHE A 361 -1.29 10.95 17.45
N THR A 362 -0.91 12.22 17.61
CA THR A 362 -1.19 13.02 18.82
C THR A 362 -2.24 14.10 18.58
N THR A 363 -2.67 14.75 19.66
CA THR A 363 -3.56 15.91 19.61
C THR A 363 -2.95 17.08 18.84
N GLU A 364 -1.65 17.34 18.99
CA GLU A 364 -0.94 18.38 18.22
C GLU A 364 -0.99 18.07 16.72
N ASP A 365 -0.75 16.80 16.38
CA ASP A 365 -0.84 16.27 15.03
C ASP A 365 -2.25 16.45 14.46
N ALA A 366 -3.28 16.13 15.25
CA ALA A 366 -4.69 16.27 14.87
C ALA A 366 -5.06 17.73 14.60
N ARG A 367 -4.65 18.67 15.44
CA ARG A 367 -4.92 20.11 15.29
C ARG A 367 -4.32 20.69 13.99
N ILE A 368 -3.21 20.14 13.52
CA ILE A 368 -2.58 20.53 12.26
C ILE A 368 -3.23 19.81 11.08
N LYS A 369 -3.23 18.47 11.09
CA LYS A 369 -3.65 17.63 9.96
C LYS A 369 -5.16 17.65 9.73
N LEU A 370 -5.95 17.85 10.79
CA LEU A 370 -7.42 17.81 10.76
C LEU A 370 -8.05 19.17 11.11
N LYS A 371 -7.33 20.28 10.95
CA LYS A 371 -7.79 21.65 11.25
C LYS A 371 -9.22 21.96 10.75
N ARG A 372 -9.60 21.46 9.57
CA ARG A 372 -10.93 21.64 8.97
C ARG A 372 -12.10 21.06 9.78
N LEU A 373 -11.82 20.16 10.72
CA LEU A 373 -12.82 19.55 11.61
C LEU A 373 -13.10 20.39 12.84
N TYR A 374 -12.19 21.29 13.20
CA TYR A 374 -12.35 22.20 14.33
C TYR A 374 -13.37 23.29 13.97
N PRO A 375 -14.36 23.56 14.85
CA PRO A 375 -15.29 24.66 14.64
C PRO A 375 -14.55 26.00 14.50
N SER A 376 -14.93 26.78 13.49
CA SER A 376 -14.47 28.16 13.38
C SER A 376 -15.10 28.99 14.51
N ILE A 377 -14.27 29.59 15.36
CA ILE A 377 -14.72 30.60 16.30
C ILE A 377 -15.01 31.85 15.47
N LEU A 378 -16.29 32.14 15.22
CA LEU A 378 -16.70 33.42 14.66
C LEU A 378 -16.38 34.49 15.72
N SER A 379 -15.32 35.26 15.48
CA SER A 379 -14.95 36.44 16.25
C SER A 379 -15.79 37.65 15.88
#